data_AF-A0A852EJP4-F1
#
_entry.id   AF-A0A852EJP4-F1
#
_cell.length_a   1.000
_cell.length_b   1.000
_cell.length_c   1.000
_cell.angle_alpha   90.00
_cell.angle_beta   90.00
_cell.angle_gamma   90.00
#
_symmetry.space_group_name_H-M   'P 1'
#
loop_
_entity.id
_entity.type
_entity.pdbx_description
1 polymer ?
#
loop_
_entity_poly.entity_id
_entity_poly.type
_entity_poly.pdbx_seq_one_letter_code
_entity_poly.pdbx_strand_id
1 'polypeptide(L)'
;PFSFKNVIRLTSNINHFSQELRKERISGNLDAPEGGFDAILQTAVCKDKIGWRKDSTHLLVFSTESAFHYEADGTNVLAGILARND
;
A
#
# COMPACT_ATOMS: atom_id res chain seq x y z
N PRO A 1 -10.15 2.37 -11.41
CA PRO A 1 -8.81 1.98 -10.93
C PRO A 1 -8.24 3.04 -9.98
N PHE A 2 -7.66 2.63 -8.85
CA PHE A 2 -6.95 3.51 -7.92
C PHE A 2 -5.56 2.90 -7.62
N SER A 3 -4.54 3.74 -7.46
CA SER A 3 -3.17 3.29 -7.10
C SER A 3 -3.11 2.89 -5.62
N PHE A 4 -3.52 3.79 -4.73
CA PHE A 4 -3.61 3.57 -3.29
C PHE A 4 -4.83 4.30 -2.71
N LYS A 5 -5.54 3.63 -1.80
CA LYS A 5 -6.63 4.24 -1.02
C LYS A 5 -6.56 3.73 0.41
N ASN A 6 -6.30 4.62 1.35
CA ASN A 6 -6.50 4.33 2.77
C ASN A 6 -8.01 4.33 3.06
N VAL A 7 -8.60 3.15 3.24
CA VAL A 7 -10.03 3.00 3.51
C VAL A 7 -10.34 3.11 5.00
N ILE A 8 -9.54 2.44 5.83
CA ILE A 8 -9.81 2.32 7.27
C ILE A 8 -8.59 2.83 8.02
N ARG A 9 -8.77 3.93 8.73
CA ARG A 9 -7.79 4.42 9.71
C ARG A 9 -7.62 3.39 10.84
N LEU A 10 -6.39 3.22 11.34
CA LEU A 10 -6.09 2.37 12.48
C LEU A 10 -7.02 2.70 13.66
N THR A 11 -7.75 1.67 14.11
CA THR A 11 -8.76 1.78 15.16
C THR A 11 -8.67 0.57 16.09
N SER A 12 -8.99 0.77 17.36
CA SER A 12 -9.17 -0.33 18.32
C SER A 12 -10.53 -1.01 18.19
N ASN A 13 -11.46 -0.45 17.41
CA ASN A 13 -12.80 -0.98 17.24
C ASN A 13 -12.85 -2.03 16.10
N ILE A 14 -12.76 -3.30 16.48
CA ILE A 14 -12.79 -4.45 15.56
C ILE A 14 -14.12 -4.53 14.78
N ASN A 15 -15.23 -4.14 15.40
CA ASN A 15 -16.54 -4.16 14.75
C ASN A 15 -16.61 -3.14 13.62
N HIS A 16 -16.09 -1.92 13.85
CA HIS A 16 -15.99 -0.89 12.82
C HIS A 16 -15.07 -1.35 11.67
N PHE A 17 -13.89 -1.89 12.00
CA PHE A 17 -12.96 -2.44 11.00
C PHE A 17 -13.64 -3.50 10.12
N SER A 18 -14.32 -4.48 10.73
CA SER A 18 -14.97 -5.56 10.01
C SER A 18 -16.15 -5.09 9.15
N GLN A 19 -16.90 -4.09 9.61
CA GLN A 19 -18.03 -3.52 8.87
C GLN A 19 -17.58 -2.76 7.63
N GLU A 20 -16.56 -1.90 7.76
CA GLU A 20 -16.01 -1.17 6.62
C GLU A 20 -15.33 -2.11 5.64
N LEU A 21 -14.57 -3.09 6.13
CA LEU A 21 -13.90 -4.07 5.27
C LEU A 21 -14.88 -4.87 4.40
N ARG A 22 -16.07 -5.19 4.92
CA ARG A 22 -17.12 -5.89 4.17
C ARG A 22 -17.78 -5.05 3.08
N LYS A 23 -17.70 -3.72 3.17
CA LYS A 23 -18.25 -2.80 2.16
C LYS A 23 -17.30 -2.63 0.98
N GLU A 24 -16.01 -2.88 1.18
CA GLU A 24 -15.02 -2.74 0.13
C GLU A 24 -15.22 -3.80 -0.95
N ARG A 25 -15.14 -3.35 -2.19
CA ARG A 25 -15.22 -4.19 -3.38
C ARG A 25 -13.82 -4.41 -3.92
N ILE A 26 -13.52 -5.64 -4.31
CA ILE A 26 -12.27 -5.97 -5.00
C ILE A 26 -12.26 -5.20 -6.33
N SER A 27 -11.37 -4.22 -6.45
CA SER A 27 -11.09 -3.53 -7.71
C SER A 27 -10.05 -4.37 -8.46
N GLY A 28 -10.42 -4.94 -9.60
CA GLY A 28 -9.46 -5.57 -10.51
C GLY A 28 -8.73 -4.49 -11.31
N ASN A 29 -7.42 -4.42 -11.19
CA ASN A 29 -6.55 -3.87 -12.24
C ASN A 29 -5.85 -5.05 -12.94
N LEU A 30 -5.62 -4.91 -14.25
CA LEU A 30 -4.90 -5.90 -15.06
C LEU A 30 -3.37 -5.78 -14.87
N ASP A 31 -2.89 -4.65 -14.34
CA ASP A 31 -1.46 -4.39 -14.15
C ASP A 31 -1.02 -4.70 -12.72
N ALA A 32 -0.28 -5.79 -12.58
CA ALA A 32 0.67 -6.03 -11.49
C ALA A 32 2.01 -5.34 -11.89
N PRO A 33 2.81 -4.72 -11.01
CA PRO A 33 2.80 -4.67 -9.54
C PRO A 33 3.11 -3.25 -8.97
N GLU A 34 2.89 -2.19 -9.76
CA GLU A 34 3.46 -0.84 -9.49
C GLU A 34 2.81 -0.11 -8.30
N GLY A 35 1.53 -0.37 -8.01
CA GLY A 35 0.82 0.28 -6.90
C GLY A 35 1.24 -0.19 -5.50
N GLY A 36 1.98 -1.30 -5.39
CA GLY A 36 2.37 -1.88 -4.09
C GLY A 36 3.38 -1.03 -3.34
N PHE A 37 4.40 -0.51 -4.03
CA PHE A 37 5.44 0.32 -3.41
C PHE A 37 4.92 1.70 -3.02
N ASP A 38 4.12 2.33 -3.89
CA ASP A 38 3.47 3.60 -3.58
C ASP A 38 2.57 3.46 -2.32
N ALA A 39 1.80 2.37 -2.23
CA ALA A 39 1.00 2.08 -1.05
C ALA A 39 1.84 1.94 0.25
N ILE A 40 2.98 1.26 0.20
CA ILE A 40 3.88 1.10 1.34
C ILE A 40 4.45 2.46 1.77
N LEU A 41 4.98 3.23 0.82
CA LEU A 41 5.58 4.54 1.09
C LEU A 41 4.54 5.52 1.67
N GLN A 42 3.38 5.62 1.03
CA GLN A 42 2.29 6.49 1.51
C GLN A 42 1.83 6.07 2.91
N THR A 43 1.78 4.77 3.21
CA THR A 43 1.41 4.26 4.54
C THR A 43 2.46 4.61 5.60
N ALA A 44 3.74 4.62 5.25
CA ALA A 44 4.82 4.97 6.18
C ALA A 44 4.87 6.49 6.48
N VAL A 45 4.70 7.33 5.45
CA VAL A 45 4.83 8.79 5.58
C VAL A 45 3.56 9.45 6.13
N CYS A 46 2.37 9.01 5.72
CA CYS A 46 1.10 9.63 6.09
C CYS A 46 0.60 9.23 7.49
N LYS A 47 1.43 9.40 8.53
CA LYS A 47 1.17 8.97 9.92
C LYS A 47 -0.20 9.40 10.44
N ASP A 48 -0.57 10.67 10.22
CA ASP A 48 -1.82 11.23 10.71
C ASP A 48 -3.03 10.79 9.92
N LYS A 49 -2.90 10.26 8.70
CA LYS A 49 -4.04 9.70 7.94
C LYS A 49 -4.21 8.21 8.25
N ILE A 50 -3.11 7.48 8.37
CA ILE A 50 -3.11 6.05 8.73
C ILE A 50 -3.48 5.84 10.20
N GLY A 51 -2.99 6.70 11.10
CA GLY A 51 -3.25 6.62 12.54
C GLY A 51 -2.14 5.93 13.33
N TRP A 52 -0.89 6.07 12.87
CA TRP A 52 0.26 5.57 13.62
C TRP A 52 0.39 6.30 14.96
N ARG A 53 0.42 5.53 16.06
CA ARG A 53 0.65 6.08 17.41
C ARG A 53 2.15 6.29 17.62
N LYS A 54 2.52 7.35 18.34
CA LYS A 54 3.95 7.72 18.55
C LYS A 54 4.74 6.63 19.29
N ASP A 55 4.17 6.06 20.34
CA ASP A 55 4.85 5.11 21.23
C ASP A 55 4.32 3.68 21.04
N SER A 56 4.44 3.15 19.82
CA SER A 56 4.02 1.78 19.52
C SER A 56 4.84 1.19 18.38
N THR A 57 5.02 -0.13 18.40
CA THR A 57 5.53 -0.87 17.24
C THR A 57 4.57 -0.74 16.07
N HIS A 58 5.05 -0.27 14.93
CA HIS A 58 4.27 -0.18 13.69
C HIS A 58 4.48 -1.46 12.88
N LEU A 59 3.40 -2.21 12.65
CA LEU A 59 3.41 -3.42 11.82
C LEU A 59 2.62 -3.15 10.54
N LEU A 60 3.27 -3.27 9.39
CA LEU A 60 2.64 -3.19 8.08
C LEU A 60 2.61 -4.59 7.46
N VAL A 61 1.41 -5.12 7.22
CA VAL A 61 1.22 -6.40 6.53
C VAL A 61 0.84 -6.11 5.08
N PHE A 62 1.69 -6.53 4.15
CA PHE A 62 1.42 -6.43 2.72
C PHE A 62 1.06 -7.81 2.17
N SER A 63 -0.09 -7.92 1.52
CA SER A 63 -0.62 -9.17 0.95
C SER A 63 -0.86 -8.96 -0.54
N THR A 64 -0.22 -9.76 -1.39
CA THR A 64 -0.31 -9.71 -2.85
C THR A 64 -0.31 -11.13 -3.42
N GLU A 65 -0.97 -11.34 -4.56
CA GLU A 65 -0.92 -12.60 -5.32
C GLU A 65 0.23 -12.63 -6.35
N SER A 66 0.92 -11.51 -6.55
CA SER A 66 2.03 -11.37 -7.51
C SER A 66 3.36 -11.19 -6.80
N ALA A 67 4.42 -11.85 -7.30
CA ALA A 67 5.77 -11.69 -6.79
C ALA A 67 6.18 -10.21 -6.87
N PHE A 68 6.74 -9.69 -5.76
CA PHE A 68 7.29 -8.34 -5.74
C PHE A 68 8.38 -8.21 -6.80
N HIS A 69 8.30 -7.20 -7.67
CA HIS A 69 9.48 -6.73 -8.39
C HIS A 69 10.31 -5.93 -7.38
N TYR A 70 11.09 -6.64 -6.55
CA TYR A 70 12.30 -6.05 -6.02
C TYR A 70 13.12 -5.56 -7.21
N GLU A 71 13.88 -4.48 -7.02
CA GLU A 71 14.75 -3.77 -7.98
C GLU A 71 15.84 -4.64 -8.67
N ALA A 72 15.52 -5.85 -9.11
CA ALA A 72 16.34 -6.77 -9.90
C ALA A 72 15.87 -6.83 -11.37
N ASP A 73 14.73 -6.24 -11.72
CA ASP A 73 14.34 -6.02 -13.12
C ASP A 73 15.08 -4.80 -13.75
N GLY A 74 15.98 -4.19 -13.00
CA GLY A 74 16.86 -3.11 -13.46
C GLY A 74 18.01 -3.54 -14.38
N THR A 75 18.09 -4.81 -14.80
CA THR A 75 19.22 -5.29 -15.63
C THR A 75 18.84 -5.57 -17.09
N ASN A 76 17.59 -5.37 -17.53
CA ASN A 76 17.25 -5.47 -18.95
C ASN A 76 16.29 -4.37 -19.39
N VAL A 77 16.88 -3.21 -19.71
CA VAL A 77 16.55 -2.32 -20.83
C VAL A 77 15.07 -2.33 -21.27
N LEU A 78 14.28 -1.36 -20.78
CA LEU A 78 13.27 -0.56 -21.53
C LEU A 78 12.25 0.10 -20.58
N ALA A 79 12.61 1.20 -19.93
CA ALA A 79 11.71 2.32 -19.62
C ALA A 79 12.51 3.39 -18.87
N GLY A 80 13.04 4.36 -19.61
CA GLY A 80 13.67 5.53 -19.02
C GLY A 80 12.65 6.39 -18.28
N ILE A 81 12.55 6.21 -16.97
CA ILE A 81 12.02 7.24 -16.05
C ILE A 81 12.97 7.34 -14.86
N LEU A 82 13.89 8.30 -15.00
CA LEU A 82 14.71 8.85 -13.93
C LEU A 82 13.86 9.81 -13.10
N ALA A 83 13.59 9.46 -11.83
CA ALA A 83 13.70 10.35 -10.68
C ALA A 83 13.54 9.52 -9.39
N ARG A 84 14.48 9.69 -8.46
CA ARG A 84 14.45 9.08 -7.13
C ARG A 84 13.42 9.83 -6.28
N ASN A 85 12.52 9.09 -5.62
CA ASN A 85 11.50 9.70 -4.76
C ASN A 85 12.17 10.42 -3.58
N ASP A 86 11.71 11.64 -3.31
CA ASP A 86 12.17 12.56 -2.28
C ASP A 86 11.60 12.25 -0.88
#